data_AF-A0A246STS0-F1
#
_entry.id   AF-A0A246STS0-F1
#
_cell.length_a   1.000
_cell.length_b   1.000
_cell.length_c   1.000
_cell.angle_alpha   90.00
_cell.angle_beta   90.00
_cell.angle_gamma   90.00
#
_symmetry.space_group_name_H-M   'P 1'
#
loop_
_entity.id
_entity.type
_entity.pdbx_description
1 polymer ?
#
loop_
_entity_poly.entity_id
_entity_poly.type
_entity_poly.pdbx_seq_one_letter_code
_entity_poly.pdbx_strand_id
1 'polypeptide(L)'
;MDHANSPQAPASEDKEARRLQYLPWERIASDLDHPAHLARKAALRRSCAAALAETSYIAENAAIFTESLTMGERSWIAGHALVRGDVVLGDDCSVNPYACVSGRVTCGNGVRIASHASIVGFNHGFDDPDLPIHKQGVASIGITIGDDVWIGANCVILDGITIGNGAVIAAGAVVTGDIPAMAIAGGVPARVLRSRGSAARKSSAGDTEDQLVRLGQKAKEQWPDILARWRTQGSYESLEADGVRRPAIRHLCDAIEIAAGFGQLPSGLDPSETVERLQGLQDRETGLFPEEHARAHGGVLRDDPKALYNVLSVGYALELLGSNPRHPVQAVELDAGELDAWLRALPWQSRAWHSGSVVDAIGTAMYFNARYFGIRRSRQALFEWLSRNADGVSGLWGEPTALEGWLQPVNGFYRLTRGTYAQFGAALPHPHAALETVHLNYRNHKGFAGAKYNACNLLDTIHPLLLIARQTDYRRADGEAIARSLISRALNRWRDGEGFPFADGGEASLQGTEMWLSVIHLAADFLGLADQFAFVPKGVHRTATPGLGF
;
A
#
# COMPACT_ATOMS: atom_id res chain seq x y z
N MET A 1 -25.47 25.80 -9.36
CA MET A 1 -26.71 25.17 -9.83
C MET A 1 -27.84 26.05 -9.34
N ASP A 2 -28.52 26.71 -10.28
CA ASP A 2 -29.66 27.57 -10.00
C ASP A 2 -30.84 26.71 -9.52
N HIS A 3 -31.25 26.90 -8.27
CA HIS A 3 -32.49 26.33 -7.74
C HIS A 3 -33.63 27.34 -7.95
N ALA A 4 -34.26 27.27 -9.11
CA ALA A 4 -35.53 27.93 -9.37
C ALA A 4 -36.68 27.13 -8.75
N ASN A 5 -37.38 27.77 -7.80
CA ASN A 5 -38.77 27.61 -7.36
C ASN A 5 -39.38 26.20 -7.31
N SER A 6 -39.42 25.63 -6.11
CA SER A 6 -40.57 24.84 -5.63
C SER A 6 -41.31 25.65 -4.55
N PRO A 7 -42.65 25.76 -4.59
CA PRO A 7 -43.39 26.52 -3.59
C PRO A 7 -43.40 25.74 -2.27
N GLN A 8 -42.56 26.16 -1.31
CA GLN A 8 -42.58 25.62 0.04
C GLN A 8 -43.81 26.17 0.78
N ALA A 9 -44.58 25.26 1.39
CA ALA A 9 -45.62 25.60 2.36
C ALA A 9 -45.04 26.49 3.48
N PRO A 10 -45.81 27.44 4.05
CA PRO A 10 -45.30 28.36 5.04
C PRO A 10 -44.78 27.57 6.25
N ALA A 11 -43.47 27.63 6.48
CA ALA A 11 -42.87 27.15 7.71
C ALA A 11 -43.58 27.85 8.89
N SER A 12 -43.92 27.11 9.95
CA SER A 12 -44.44 27.74 11.17
C SER A 12 -43.45 28.81 11.64
N GLU A 13 -43.95 29.94 12.15
CA GLU A 13 -43.12 31.07 12.62
C GLU A 13 -41.99 30.61 13.56
N ASP A 14 -42.24 29.58 14.37
CA ASP A 14 -41.25 28.92 15.24
C ASP A 14 -40.09 28.27 14.49
N LYS A 15 -40.34 27.64 13.34
CA LYS A 15 -39.30 26.99 12.52
C LYS A 15 -38.42 28.05 11.86
N GLU A 16 -39.02 29.13 11.37
CA GLU A 16 -38.29 30.25 10.78
C GLU A 16 -37.46 30.99 11.84
N ALA A 17 -38.03 31.24 13.02
CA ALA A 17 -37.33 31.87 14.14
C ALA A 17 -36.11 31.06 14.61
N ARG A 18 -36.18 29.72 14.56
CA ARG A 18 -35.08 28.83 14.97
C ARG A 18 -34.09 28.51 13.86
N ARG A 19 -34.42 28.76 12.59
CA ARG A 19 -33.58 28.41 11.42
C ARG A 19 -32.16 28.93 11.57
N LEU A 20 -32.00 30.22 11.85
CA LEU A 20 -30.69 30.87 11.94
C LEU A 20 -29.90 30.55 13.21
N GLN A 21 -30.53 29.90 14.20
CA GLN A 21 -29.80 29.34 15.34
C GLN A 21 -28.90 28.18 14.89
N TYR A 22 -29.34 27.39 13.91
CA TYR A 22 -28.63 26.19 13.47
C TYR A 22 -28.00 26.33 12.08
N LEU A 23 -28.60 27.14 11.21
CA LEU A 23 -28.25 27.31 9.80
C LEU A 23 -27.96 28.78 9.44
N PRO A 24 -27.09 29.51 10.18
CA PRO A 24 -26.79 30.92 9.89
C PRO A 24 -26.14 31.18 8.51
N TRP A 25 -25.70 30.15 7.80
CA TRP A 25 -25.25 30.24 6.41
C TRP A 25 -26.41 30.45 5.42
N GLU A 26 -27.66 30.21 5.82
CA GLU A 26 -28.85 30.47 5.01
C GLU A 26 -29.42 31.89 5.22
N ARG A 27 -28.72 32.75 5.95
CA ARG A 27 -29.18 34.13 6.20
C ARG A 27 -29.37 34.91 4.90
N ILE A 28 -30.39 35.75 4.89
CA ILE A 28 -30.67 36.71 3.82
C ILE A 28 -30.52 38.15 4.32
N ALA A 29 -30.60 39.14 3.43
CA ALA A 29 -30.39 40.55 3.79
C ALA A 29 -31.33 41.01 4.92
N SER A 30 -32.61 40.64 4.88
CA SER A 30 -33.58 41.00 5.92
C SER A 30 -33.24 40.43 7.31
N ASP A 31 -32.50 39.32 7.39
CA ASP A 31 -32.06 38.74 8.66
C ASP A 31 -30.96 39.60 9.32
N LEU A 32 -30.09 40.19 8.50
CA LEU A 32 -29.02 41.09 8.95
C LEU A 32 -29.59 42.40 9.48
N ASP A 33 -30.62 42.91 8.79
CA ASP A 33 -31.32 44.16 9.12
C ASP A 33 -32.40 43.98 10.20
N HIS A 34 -32.63 42.75 10.67
CA HIS A 34 -33.67 42.47 11.65
C HIS A 34 -33.41 43.26 12.96
N PRO A 35 -34.40 43.99 13.52
CA PRO A 35 -34.20 44.86 14.68
C PRO A 35 -33.57 44.16 15.89
N ALA A 36 -33.94 42.91 16.16
CA ALA A 36 -33.36 42.13 17.26
C ALA A 36 -31.87 41.81 17.05
N HIS A 37 -31.45 41.54 15.81
CA HIS A 37 -30.07 41.27 15.47
C HIS A 37 -29.22 42.56 15.56
N LEU A 38 -29.72 43.68 15.05
CA LEU A 38 -29.08 44.99 15.19
C LEU A 38 -28.92 45.39 16.66
N ALA A 39 -29.98 45.22 17.47
CA ALA A 39 -29.94 45.47 18.90
C ALA A 39 -28.89 44.60 19.61
N ARG A 40 -28.77 43.32 19.22
CA ARG A 40 -27.75 42.40 19.74
C ARG A 40 -26.34 42.85 19.39
N LYS A 41 -26.05 43.21 18.13
CA LYS A 41 -24.73 43.75 17.73
C LYS A 41 -24.40 45.03 18.50
N ALA A 42 -25.37 45.92 18.67
CA ALA A 42 -25.20 47.14 19.46
C ALA A 42 -24.93 46.85 20.94
N ALA A 43 -25.58 45.84 21.52
CA ALA A 43 -25.32 45.40 22.89
C ALA A 43 -23.90 44.84 23.03
N LEU A 44 -23.46 43.99 22.10
CA LEU A 44 -22.12 43.41 22.12
C LEU A 44 -21.03 44.47 22.01
N ARG A 45 -21.20 45.47 21.12
CA ARG A 45 -20.28 46.62 21.03
C ARG A 45 -20.18 47.46 22.31
N ARG A 46 -21.20 47.42 23.18
CA ARG A 46 -21.18 48.09 24.49
C ARG A 46 -20.60 47.20 25.59
N SER A 47 -20.84 45.89 25.54
CA SER A 47 -20.44 44.95 26.59
C SER A 47 -19.03 44.38 26.44
N CYS A 48 -18.51 44.33 25.22
CA CYS A 48 -17.13 43.97 24.92
C CYS A 48 -16.56 44.89 23.84
N ALA A 49 -15.23 44.95 23.69
CA ALA A 49 -14.57 45.76 22.66
C ALA A 49 -14.77 45.13 21.27
N ALA A 50 -16.03 45.07 20.80
CA ALA A 50 -16.41 44.33 19.61
C ALA A 50 -16.30 45.19 18.34
N ALA A 51 -15.55 44.69 17.35
CA ALA A 51 -15.49 45.23 16.00
C ALA A 51 -16.22 44.28 15.06
N LEU A 52 -17.50 44.56 14.79
CA LEU A 52 -18.39 43.69 14.01
C LEU A 52 -18.71 44.33 12.66
N ALA A 53 -18.31 43.68 11.57
CA ALA A 53 -18.61 44.08 10.19
C ALA A 53 -20.13 44.12 9.92
N GLU A 54 -20.58 44.87 8.91
CA GLU A 54 -22.01 45.04 8.64
C GLU A 54 -22.68 43.70 8.29
N THR A 55 -22.05 42.90 7.42
CA THR A 55 -22.61 41.63 6.96
C THR A 55 -22.32 40.43 7.87
N SER A 56 -21.73 40.67 9.05
CA SER A 56 -21.55 39.65 10.09
C SER A 56 -22.87 39.34 10.81
N TYR A 57 -23.05 38.06 11.18
CA TYR A 57 -24.25 37.57 11.86
C TYR A 57 -23.94 36.82 13.16
N ILE A 58 -24.67 37.11 14.24
CA ILE A 58 -24.53 36.41 15.51
C ILE A 58 -25.91 35.95 15.96
N ALA A 59 -26.11 34.63 15.99
CA ALA A 59 -27.37 34.04 16.43
C ALA A 59 -27.70 34.41 17.88
N GLU A 60 -28.99 34.50 18.19
CA GLU A 60 -29.48 34.93 19.51
C GLU A 60 -28.97 34.05 20.66
N ASN A 61 -28.94 32.73 20.47
CA ASN A 61 -28.52 31.78 21.50
C ASN A 61 -27.01 31.53 21.52
N ALA A 62 -26.21 32.29 20.76
CA ALA A 62 -24.76 32.23 20.89
C ALA A 62 -24.35 32.83 22.25
N ALA A 63 -23.51 32.13 23.01
CA ALA A 63 -22.98 32.60 24.29
C ALA A 63 -21.67 33.35 24.03
N ILE A 64 -21.70 34.69 24.16
CA ILE A 64 -20.55 35.56 23.92
C ILE A 64 -20.09 36.17 25.25
N PHE A 65 -18.90 35.78 25.71
CA PHE A 65 -18.26 36.23 26.94
C PHE A 65 -16.80 36.64 26.65
N THR A 66 -16.61 37.45 25.62
CA THR A 66 -15.29 37.91 25.13
C THR A 66 -14.86 39.21 25.81
N GLU A 67 -13.56 39.40 25.98
CA GLU A 67 -12.96 40.71 26.30
C GLU A 67 -12.92 41.57 25.02
N SER A 68 -12.48 40.97 23.92
CA SER A 68 -12.52 41.55 22.58
C SER A 68 -13.05 40.54 21.54
N LEU A 69 -13.86 41.03 20.60
CA LEU A 69 -14.41 40.22 19.51
C LEU A 69 -14.36 41.00 18.20
N THR A 70 -13.54 40.53 17.26
CA THR A 70 -13.52 41.06 15.89
C THR A 70 -14.16 40.05 14.95
N MET A 71 -15.09 40.50 14.11
CA MET A 71 -15.70 39.69 13.06
C MET A 71 -15.71 40.44 11.73
N GLY A 72 -15.06 39.85 10.72
CA GLY A 72 -15.04 40.33 9.35
C GLY A 72 -16.36 40.18 8.60
N GLU A 73 -16.36 40.61 7.34
CA GLU A 73 -17.53 40.56 6.46
C GLU A 73 -17.94 39.12 6.19
N ARG A 74 -19.25 38.88 6.08
CA ARG A 74 -19.86 37.59 5.77
C ARG A 74 -19.48 36.47 6.75
N SER A 75 -19.06 36.81 7.97
CA SER A 75 -18.76 35.85 9.04
C SER A 75 -19.95 35.62 9.97
N TRP A 76 -20.10 34.41 10.52
CA TRP A 76 -21.22 34.10 11.40
C TRP A 76 -20.89 33.18 12.58
N ILE A 77 -21.63 33.39 13.68
CA ILE A 77 -21.62 32.53 14.87
C ILE A 77 -23.02 31.98 15.08
N ALA A 78 -23.14 30.66 15.05
CA ALA A 78 -24.40 29.95 15.24
C ALA A 78 -24.84 29.92 16.71
N GLY A 79 -26.10 29.57 16.94
CA GLY A 79 -26.68 29.41 18.27
C GLY A 79 -25.97 28.30 19.04
N HIS A 80 -25.94 28.44 20.37
CA HIS A 80 -25.29 27.51 21.29
C HIS A 80 -23.77 27.37 21.16
N ALA A 81 -23.11 28.11 20.26
CA ALA A 81 -21.66 28.27 20.31
C ALA A 81 -21.26 29.11 21.54
N LEU A 82 -20.14 28.76 22.17
CA LEU A 82 -19.51 29.54 23.23
C LEU A 82 -18.26 30.23 22.67
N VAL A 83 -18.21 31.56 22.76
CA VAL A 83 -17.05 32.36 22.38
C VAL A 83 -16.63 33.23 23.56
N ARG A 84 -15.39 33.09 24.03
CA ARG A 84 -14.86 33.84 25.19
C ARG A 84 -13.36 34.13 25.07
N GLY A 85 -12.89 35.17 25.77
CA GLY A 85 -11.51 35.68 25.65
C GLY A 85 -11.34 36.70 24.52
N ASP A 86 -10.18 36.68 23.85
CA ASP A 86 -9.81 37.57 22.75
C ASP A 86 -9.90 36.83 21.41
N VAL A 87 -10.94 37.09 20.63
CA VAL A 87 -11.22 36.31 19.41
C VAL A 87 -11.32 37.21 18.19
N VAL A 88 -10.54 36.87 17.16
CA VAL A 88 -10.58 37.50 15.85
C VAL A 88 -11.02 36.47 14.80
N LEU A 89 -12.10 36.77 14.10
CA LEU A 89 -12.56 36.06 12.92
C LEU A 89 -12.42 36.99 11.71
N GLY A 90 -11.67 36.57 10.70
CA GLY A 90 -11.58 37.29 9.42
C GLY A 90 -12.90 37.29 8.64
N ASP A 91 -12.81 37.55 7.34
CA ASP A 91 -13.96 37.49 6.43
C ASP A 91 -14.37 36.05 6.16
N ASP A 92 -15.63 35.86 5.78
CA ASP A 92 -16.19 34.59 5.32
C ASP A 92 -15.94 33.42 6.30
N CYS A 93 -15.98 33.64 7.62
CA CYS A 93 -15.76 32.62 8.64
C CYS A 93 -17.07 32.06 9.22
N SER A 94 -17.04 30.81 9.70
CA SER A 94 -18.20 30.18 10.34
C SER A 94 -17.84 29.50 11.65
N VAL A 95 -18.61 29.77 12.70
CA VAL A 95 -18.62 29.01 13.96
C VAL A 95 -19.96 28.29 14.08
N ASN A 96 -19.95 26.97 13.96
CA ASN A 96 -21.16 26.15 13.97
C ASN A 96 -21.69 25.87 15.40
N PRO A 97 -22.93 25.37 15.54
CA PRO A 97 -23.54 25.14 16.84
C PRO A 97 -22.67 24.27 17.75
N TYR A 98 -22.67 24.60 19.05
CA TYR A 98 -21.95 23.89 20.10
C TYR A 98 -20.42 23.89 19.99
N ALA A 99 -19.83 24.64 19.05
CA ALA A 99 -18.41 24.90 19.05
C ALA A 99 -18.03 25.84 20.22
N CYS A 100 -16.86 25.59 20.81
CA CYS A 100 -16.29 26.38 21.90
C CYS A 100 -14.99 27.02 21.42
N VAL A 101 -14.93 28.34 21.38
CA VAL A 101 -13.72 29.12 21.06
C VAL A 101 -13.36 29.94 22.29
N SER A 102 -12.23 29.60 22.93
CA SER A 102 -11.85 30.20 24.21
C SER A 102 -10.38 30.62 24.24
N GLY A 103 -10.09 31.74 24.90
CA GLY A 103 -8.72 32.26 25.08
C GLY A 103 -8.36 33.26 24.00
N ARG A 104 -7.07 33.33 23.61
CA ARG A 104 -6.60 34.16 22.50
C ARG A 104 -6.61 33.36 21.20
N VAL A 105 -7.50 33.68 20.26
CA VAL A 105 -7.64 32.96 18.99
C VAL A 105 -7.77 33.92 17.82
N THR A 106 -6.88 33.78 16.83
CA THR A 106 -6.93 34.57 15.58
C THR A 106 -7.17 33.65 14.40
N CYS A 107 -8.24 33.89 13.66
CA CYS A 107 -8.57 33.21 12.41
C CYS A 107 -8.39 34.17 11.23
N GLY A 108 -7.76 33.69 10.15
CA GLY A 108 -7.76 34.32 8.84
C GLY A 108 -9.14 34.27 8.18
N ASN A 109 -9.18 34.40 6.85
CA ASN A 109 -10.41 34.44 6.08
C ASN A 109 -10.85 33.01 5.67
N GLY A 110 -12.15 32.80 5.49
CA GLY A 110 -12.68 31.53 4.96
C GLY A 110 -12.64 30.36 5.93
N VAL A 111 -12.39 30.58 7.23
CA VAL A 111 -12.24 29.50 8.21
C VAL A 111 -13.58 28.85 8.55
N ARG A 112 -13.63 27.52 8.53
CA ARG A 112 -14.82 26.70 8.84
C ARG A 112 -14.62 25.95 10.15
N ILE A 113 -15.28 26.37 11.23
CA ILE A 113 -15.26 25.68 12.52
C ILE A 113 -16.56 24.88 12.66
N ALA A 114 -16.45 23.55 12.54
CA ALA A 114 -17.58 22.64 12.62
C ALA A 114 -18.09 22.45 14.06
N SER A 115 -19.29 21.87 14.17
CA SER A 115 -19.98 21.67 15.45
C SER A 115 -19.15 20.88 16.45
N HIS A 116 -19.27 21.22 17.73
CA HIS A 116 -18.57 20.59 18.86
C HIS A 116 -17.03 20.67 18.81
N ALA A 117 -16.44 21.47 17.90
CA ALA A 117 -15.01 21.75 17.97
C ALA A 117 -14.70 22.58 19.24
N SER A 118 -13.63 22.23 19.95
CA SER A 118 -13.15 22.93 21.14
C SER A 118 -11.76 23.52 20.85
N ILE A 119 -11.70 24.84 20.67
CA ILE A 119 -10.47 25.60 20.47
C ILE A 119 -10.12 26.27 21.81
N VAL A 120 -9.02 25.83 22.42
CA VAL A 120 -8.65 26.17 23.79
C VAL A 120 -7.30 26.88 23.81
N GLY A 121 -7.32 28.20 23.60
CA GLY A 121 -6.15 29.08 23.59
C GLY A 121 -5.68 29.49 24.98
N PHE A 122 -5.75 28.58 25.96
CA PHE A 122 -5.13 28.70 27.29
C PHE A 122 -4.97 27.31 27.91
N ASN A 123 -4.12 27.17 28.94
CA ASN A 123 -3.97 25.95 29.70
C ASN A 123 -3.68 26.23 31.18
N HIS A 124 -4.05 25.29 32.06
CA HIS A 124 -3.64 25.34 33.46
C HIS A 124 -2.21 24.83 33.61
N GLY A 125 -1.44 25.44 34.51
CA GLY A 125 -0.17 24.88 34.96
C GLY A 125 -0.40 23.55 35.67
N PHE A 126 0.45 22.57 35.37
CA PHE A 126 0.40 21.24 35.99
C PHE A 126 1.79 20.67 36.31
N ASP A 127 2.87 21.43 36.04
CA ASP A 127 4.24 20.92 36.14
C ASP A 127 4.77 20.89 37.59
N ASP A 128 4.20 21.69 38.51
CA ASP A 128 4.55 21.66 39.94
C ASP A 128 3.72 20.57 40.66
N PRO A 129 4.32 19.44 41.09
CA PRO A 129 3.58 18.37 41.76
C PRO A 129 3.20 18.71 43.21
N ASP A 130 3.81 19.73 43.82
CA ASP A 130 3.58 20.12 45.22
C ASP A 130 2.46 21.18 45.36
N LEU A 131 2.05 21.79 44.24
CA LEU A 131 0.97 22.77 44.18
C LEU A 131 -0.25 22.17 43.45
N PRO A 132 -1.44 22.05 44.09
CA PRO A 132 -2.63 21.55 43.40
C PRO A 132 -2.95 22.37 42.14
N ILE A 133 -3.37 21.71 41.05
CA ILE A 133 -3.62 22.34 39.72
C ILE A 133 -4.46 23.64 39.83
N HIS A 134 -5.51 23.67 40.66
CA HIS A 134 -6.37 24.85 40.81
C HIS A 134 -5.68 26.08 41.44
N LYS A 135 -4.47 25.92 42.00
CA LYS A 135 -3.62 27.00 42.53
C LYS A 135 -2.45 27.33 41.62
N GLN A 136 -2.21 26.53 40.57
CA GLN A 136 -1.18 26.81 39.58
C GLN A 136 -1.67 27.89 38.60
N GLY A 137 -0.72 28.60 37.99
CA GLY A 137 -1.03 29.69 37.05
C GLY A 137 -1.74 29.19 35.78
N VAL A 138 -2.38 30.11 35.05
CA VAL A 138 -2.95 29.85 33.73
C VAL A 138 -2.05 30.49 32.69
N ALA A 139 -1.65 29.74 31.66
CA ALA A 139 -0.92 30.23 30.50
C ALA A 139 -1.89 30.42 29.33
N SER A 140 -1.73 31.50 28.57
CA SER A 140 -2.52 31.80 27.36
C SER A 140 -1.60 32.39 26.30
N ILE A 141 -0.95 31.52 25.52
CA ILE A 141 -0.01 31.89 24.46
C ILE A 141 -0.80 32.41 23.24
N GLY A 142 -1.85 31.70 22.87
CA GLY A 142 -2.76 31.97 21.76
C GLY A 142 -2.65 30.95 20.63
N ILE A 143 -3.70 30.91 19.80
CA ILE A 143 -3.80 30.04 18.62
C ILE A 143 -3.95 30.90 17.36
N THR A 144 -3.16 30.59 16.33
CA THR A 144 -3.26 31.24 15.02
C THR A 144 -3.77 30.24 13.98
N ILE A 145 -4.86 30.56 13.30
CA ILE A 145 -5.46 29.77 12.23
C ILE A 145 -5.40 30.60 10.95
N GLY A 146 -4.73 30.06 9.92
CA GLY A 146 -4.58 30.70 8.62
C GLY A 146 -5.86 30.75 7.78
N ASP A 147 -5.74 31.20 6.54
CA ASP A 147 -6.84 31.32 5.59
C ASP A 147 -7.33 29.94 5.09
N ASP A 148 -8.61 29.82 4.75
CA ASP A 148 -9.22 28.64 4.11
C ASP A 148 -9.00 27.32 4.87
N VAL A 149 -9.03 27.39 6.21
CA VAL A 149 -8.87 26.23 7.10
C VAL A 149 -10.22 25.60 7.43
N TRP A 150 -10.29 24.27 7.40
CA TRP A 150 -11.45 23.51 7.90
C TRP A 150 -11.10 22.76 9.19
N ILE A 151 -11.77 23.12 10.28
CA ILE A 151 -11.75 22.40 11.54
C ILE A 151 -12.95 21.46 11.60
N GLY A 152 -12.70 20.16 11.53
CA GLY A 152 -13.71 19.11 11.59
C GLY A 152 -14.49 19.06 12.91
N ALA A 153 -15.62 18.35 12.90
CA ALA A 153 -16.48 18.24 14.08
C ALA A 153 -15.78 17.48 15.21
N ASN A 154 -16.07 17.85 16.46
CA ASN A 154 -15.50 17.23 17.66
C ASN A 154 -13.96 17.27 17.76
N CYS A 155 -13.31 18.20 17.06
CA CYS A 155 -11.87 18.40 17.21
C CYS A 155 -11.53 19.15 18.50
N VAL A 156 -10.34 18.92 19.05
CA VAL A 156 -9.74 19.72 20.12
C VAL A 156 -8.46 20.37 19.62
N ILE A 157 -8.33 21.68 19.76
CA ILE A 157 -7.13 22.44 19.39
C ILE A 157 -6.57 23.09 20.64
N LEU A 158 -5.31 22.79 20.97
CA LEU A 158 -4.64 23.28 22.18
C LEU A 158 -3.82 24.54 21.93
N ASP A 159 -3.55 25.25 23.02
CA ASP A 159 -2.87 26.55 23.05
C ASP A 159 -1.45 26.52 22.46
N GLY A 160 -1.00 27.67 21.94
CA GLY A 160 0.38 27.91 21.53
C GLY A 160 0.76 27.38 20.14
N ILE A 161 -0.21 27.16 19.25
CA ILE A 161 0.03 26.56 17.93
C ILE A 161 -0.42 27.45 16.76
N THR A 162 0.13 27.14 15.59
CA THR A 162 -0.26 27.69 14.29
C THR A 162 -0.80 26.59 13.36
N ILE A 163 -1.96 26.85 12.75
CA ILE A 163 -2.53 26.03 11.66
C ILE A 163 -2.39 26.83 10.36
N GLY A 164 -1.58 26.33 9.43
CA GLY A 164 -1.29 27.01 8.17
C GLY A 164 -2.46 27.04 7.19
N ASN A 165 -2.38 27.95 6.22
CA ASN A 165 -3.42 28.19 5.21
C ASN A 165 -3.84 26.91 4.47
N GLY A 166 -5.14 26.74 4.22
CA GLY A 166 -5.70 25.65 3.44
C GLY A 166 -5.74 24.30 4.16
N ALA A 167 -5.32 24.23 5.43
CA ALA A 167 -5.27 22.99 6.18
C ALA A 167 -6.65 22.41 6.51
N VAL A 168 -6.73 21.09 6.67
CA VAL A 168 -7.93 20.37 7.09
C VAL A 168 -7.62 19.55 8.33
N ILE A 169 -8.36 19.79 9.40
CA ILE A 169 -8.31 18.99 10.63
C ILE A 169 -9.48 18.01 10.58
N ALA A 170 -9.19 16.72 10.45
CA ALA A 170 -10.19 15.66 10.40
C ALA A 170 -10.98 15.59 11.70
N ALA A 171 -12.26 15.23 11.60
CA ALA A 171 -13.17 15.12 12.76
C ALA A 171 -12.59 14.24 13.88
N GLY A 172 -12.81 14.65 15.13
CA GLY A 172 -12.34 13.93 16.32
C GLY A 172 -10.83 14.03 16.61
N ALA A 173 -10.08 14.88 15.90
CA ALA A 173 -8.64 15.03 16.12
C ALA A 173 -8.30 15.88 17.35
N VAL A 174 -7.17 15.60 17.99
CA VAL A 174 -6.59 16.44 19.07
C VAL A 174 -5.27 17.03 18.59
N VAL A 175 -5.26 18.34 18.30
CA VAL A 175 -4.12 19.05 17.76
C VAL A 175 -3.30 19.65 18.89
N THR A 176 -2.07 19.17 19.05
CA THR A 176 -1.14 19.53 20.13
C THR A 176 0.14 20.20 19.61
N GLY A 177 0.18 20.60 18.34
CA GLY A 177 1.34 21.22 17.70
C GLY A 177 0.99 21.78 16.32
N ASP A 178 1.92 22.52 15.73
CA ASP A 178 1.72 23.22 14.46
C ASP A 178 1.31 22.30 13.31
N ILE A 179 0.39 22.78 12.47
CA ILE A 179 -0.07 22.07 11.27
C ILE A 179 0.38 22.86 10.04
N PRO A 180 1.16 22.24 9.12
CA PRO A 180 1.61 22.92 7.91
C PRO A 180 0.45 23.35 7.00
N ALA A 181 0.70 24.38 6.19
CA ALA A 181 -0.22 24.80 5.14
C ALA A 181 -0.55 23.63 4.18
N MET A 182 -1.80 23.60 3.70
CA MET A 182 -2.35 22.58 2.81
C MET A 182 -2.28 21.15 3.39
N ALA A 183 -1.98 20.95 4.67
CA ALA A 183 -1.96 19.62 5.28
C ALA A 183 -3.38 19.15 5.62
N ILE A 184 -3.63 17.85 5.48
CA ILE A 184 -4.77 17.17 6.12
C ILE A 184 -4.22 16.41 7.32
N ALA A 185 -4.64 16.79 8.52
CA ALA A 185 -4.19 16.19 9.77
C ALA A 185 -5.35 15.51 10.52
N GLY A 186 -5.07 14.41 11.21
CA GLY A 186 -6.08 13.69 12.00
C GLY A 186 -5.46 12.78 13.06
N GLY A 187 -6.27 12.32 14.00
CA GLY A 187 -5.86 11.42 15.09
C GLY A 187 -5.70 12.11 16.45
N VAL A 188 -5.34 11.31 17.46
CA VAL A 188 -5.14 11.73 18.85
C VAL A 188 -3.80 11.16 19.35
N PRO A 189 -2.72 11.96 19.40
CA PRO A 189 -2.60 13.32 18.87
C PRO A 189 -2.61 13.38 17.32
N ALA A 190 -2.99 14.53 16.78
CA ALA A 190 -3.10 14.74 15.34
C ALA A 190 -1.74 14.59 14.63
N ARG A 191 -1.74 13.96 13.46
CA ARG A 191 -0.59 13.81 12.57
C ARG A 191 -0.98 14.16 11.15
N VAL A 192 -0.04 14.71 10.37
CA VAL A 192 -0.24 14.96 8.94
C VAL A 192 -0.44 13.61 8.22
N LEU A 193 -1.61 13.44 7.61
CA LEU A 193 -1.99 12.24 6.88
C LEU A 193 -1.54 12.33 5.42
N ARG A 194 -1.75 13.50 4.81
CA ARG A 194 -1.34 13.83 3.43
C ARG A 194 -1.53 15.32 3.18
N SER A 195 -1.09 15.79 2.02
CA SER A 195 -1.43 17.13 1.54
C SER A 195 -2.83 17.15 0.89
N ARG A 196 -3.54 18.26 1.04
CA ARG A 196 -4.77 18.60 0.32
C ARG A 196 -4.43 18.72 -1.17
N GLY A 197 -5.23 18.09 -2.02
CA GLY A 197 -4.95 17.98 -3.47
C GLY A 197 -4.05 16.81 -3.89
N SER A 198 -3.36 16.13 -2.97
CA SER A 198 -2.45 15.02 -3.31
C SER A 198 -3.11 13.63 -3.32
N ALA A 199 -4.45 13.54 -3.32
CA ALA A 199 -5.10 12.24 -3.43
C ALA A 199 -4.81 11.69 -4.83
N ALA A 200 -4.13 10.52 -4.91
CA ALA A 200 -4.23 9.68 -6.08
C ALA A 200 -5.73 9.52 -6.38
N ARG A 201 -6.15 9.87 -7.61
CA ARG A 201 -7.52 9.60 -8.06
C ARG A 201 -7.82 8.15 -7.70
N LYS A 202 -8.95 7.89 -7.04
CA LYS A 202 -9.47 6.52 -6.95
C LYS A 202 -9.60 6.06 -8.40
N SER A 203 -8.71 5.21 -8.88
CA SER A 203 -8.80 4.64 -10.21
C SER A 203 -10.13 3.88 -10.24
N SER A 204 -11.02 4.28 -11.14
CA SER A 204 -12.20 3.47 -11.41
C SER A 204 -11.76 2.14 -12.02
N ALA A 205 -12.64 1.14 -12.02
CA ALA A 205 -12.36 -0.13 -12.72
C ALA A 205 -11.97 0.13 -14.18
N GLY A 206 -12.68 1.02 -14.88
CA GLY A 206 -12.35 1.41 -16.26
C GLY A 206 -10.96 2.05 -16.41
N ASP A 207 -10.52 2.90 -15.47
CA ASP A 207 -9.16 3.45 -15.50
C ASP A 207 -8.11 2.34 -15.32
N THR A 208 -8.38 1.33 -14.47
CA THR A 208 -7.43 0.21 -14.28
C THR A 208 -7.32 -0.66 -15.54
N GLU A 209 -8.44 -0.94 -16.21
CA GLU A 209 -8.48 -1.69 -17.47
C GLU A 209 -7.71 -0.97 -18.57
N ASP A 210 -7.98 0.32 -18.78
CA ASP A 210 -7.28 1.14 -19.78
C ASP A 210 -5.76 1.17 -19.54
N GLN A 211 -5.35 1.26 -18.28
CA GLN A 211 -3.95 1.23 -17.87
C GLN A 211 -3.28 -0.12 -18.20
N LEU A 212 -3.96 -1.24 -17.93
CA LEU A 212 -3.47 -2.58 -18.26
C LEU A 212 -3.32 -2.76 -19.77
N VAL A 213 -4.35 -2.41 -20.55
CA VAL A 213 -4.34 -2.55 -22.01
C VAL A 213 -3.20 -1.72 -22.61
N ARG A 214 -3.07 -0.46 -22.19
CA ARG A 214 -2.03 0.45 -22.71
C ARG A 214 -0.62 -0.08 -22.44
N LEU A 215 -0.32 -0.48 -21.21
CA LEU A 215 1.00 -1.02 -20.87
C LEU A 215 1.23 -2.37 -21.54
N GLY A 216 0.22 -3.23 -21.59
CA GLY A 216 0.29 -4.54 -22.22
C GLY A 216 0.64 -4.45 -23.70
N GLN A 217 -0.01 -3.55 -24.45
CA GLN A 217 0.31 -3.33 -25.86
C GLN A 217 1.73 -2.79 -26.04
N LYS A 218 2.13 -1.82 -25.21
CA LYS A 218 3.49 -1.28 -25.25
C LYS A 218 4.56 -2.34 -25.00
N ALA A 219 4.35 -3.18 -23.98
CA ALA A 219 5.26 -4.28 -23.68
C ALA A 219 5.28 -5.33 -24.80
N LYS A 220 4.12 -5.64 -25.39
CA LYS A 220 3.98 -6.56 -26.53
C LYS A 220 4.71 -6.07 -27.78
N GLU A 221 4.73 -4.77 -28.03
CA GLU A 221 5.46 -4.15 -29.14
C GLU A 221 6.97 -4.12 -28.89
N GLN A 222 7.39 -3.82 -27.65
CA GLN A 222 8.79 -3.51 -27.34
C GLN A 222 9.63 -4.69 -26.85
N TRP A 223 9.02 -5.80 -26.41
CA TRP A 223 9.80 -6.93 -25.86
C TRP A 223 10.88 -7.49 -26.81
N PRO A 224 10.72 -7.56 -28.15
CA PRO A 224 11.78 -8.08 -29.02
C PRO A 224 13.05 -7.21 -28.97
N ASP A 225 12.89 -5.88 -28.98
CA ASP A 225 13.99 -4.93 -28.90
C ASP A 225 14.64 -4.92 -27.52
N ILE A 226 13.83 -5.06 -26.45
CA ILE A 226 14.33 -5.20 -25.08
C ILE A 226 15.23 -6.45 -24.97
N LEU A 227 14.82 -7.59 -25.54
CA LEU A 227 15.67 -8.77 -25.55
C LEU A 227 16.93 -8.56 -26.40
N ALA A 228 16.81 -7.94 -27.58
CA ALA A 228 17.93 -7.66 -28.46
C ALA A 228 19.05 -6.84 -27.77
N ARG A 229 18.67 -5.88 -26.92
CA ARG A 229 19.61 -5.06 -26.12
C ARG A 229 20.52 -5.88 -25.21
N TRP A 230 20.02 -6.97 -24.64
CA TRP A 230 20.75 -7.81 -23.68
C TRP A 230 21.42 -9.02 -24.33
N ARG A 231 21.28 -9.17 -25.66
CA ARG A 231 21.82 -10.31 -26.39
C ARG A 231 23.33 -10.17 -26.57
N THR A 232 24.04 -11.26 -26.33
CA THR A 232 25.48 -11.39 -26.60
C THR A 232 25.72 -12.48 -27.64
N GLN A 233 26.98 -12.73 -28.02
CA GLN A 233 27.33 -13.79 -28.97
C GLN A 233 27.01 -15.17 -28.36
N GLY A 234 25.81 -15.69 -28.63
CA GLY A 234 25.32 -16.99 -28.19
C GLY A 234 24.59 -17.02 -26.84
N SER A 235 24.26 -15.89 -26.19
CA SER A 235 23.55 -15.88 -24.90
C SER A 235 22.85 -14.54 -24.62
N TYR A 236 22.49 -14.32 -23.34
CA TYR A 236 22.05 -13.05 -22.78
C TYR A 236 22.90 -12.68 -21.56
N GLU A 237 23.13 -11.39 -21.36
CA GLU A 237 23.84 -10.86 -20.19
C GLU A 237 23.16 -9.58 -19.71
N SER A 238 22.53 -9.61 -18.54
CA SER A 238 21.78 -8.48 -17.96
C SER A 238 22.25 -8.16 -16.53
N LEU A 239 21.56 -7.23 -15.87
CA LEU A 239 21.80 -6.87 -14.47
C LEU A 239 21.08 -7.85 -13.55
N GLU A 240 21.80 -8.36 -12.55
CA GLU A 240 21.22 -9.13 -11.44
C GLU A 240 20.50 -8.18 -10.45
N ALA A 241 19.82 -8.75 -9.44
CA ALA A 241 19.09 -8.01 -8.42
C ALA A 241 19.92 -6.98 -7.64
N ASP A 242 21.25 -7.16 -7.56
CA ASP A 242 22.17 -6.21 -6.94
C ASP A 242 22.66 -5.09 -7.88
N GLY A 243 22.13 -5.04 -9.11
CA GLY A 243 22.43 -4.02 -10.09
C GLY A 243 23.75 -4.25 -10.83
N VAL A 244 24.42 -5.38 -10.62
CA VAL A 244 25.70 -5.68 -11.29
C VAL A 244 25.45 -6.60 -12.49
N ARG A 245 26.04 -6.21 -13.62
CA ARG A 245 26.06 -7.00 -14.86
C ARG A 245 27.03 -8.16 -14.74
N ARG A 246 26.57 -9.39 -14.99
CA ARG A 246 27.42 -10.59 -15.03
C ARG A 246 26.84 -11.70 -15.91
N PRO A 247 27.65 -12.62 -16.46
CA PRO A 247 27.12 -13.80 -17.11
C PRO A 247 26.34 -14.68 -16.12
N ALA A 248 25.13 -15.08 -16.50
CA ALA A 248 24.31 -16.00 -15.72
C ALA A 248 23.36 -16.75 -16.66
N ILE A 249 23.16 -18.06 -16.45
CA ILE A 249 22.22 -18.84 -17.28
C ILE A 249 20.78 -18.32 -17.13
N ARG A 250 20.48 -17.74 -15.97
CA ARG A 250 19.20 -17.11 -15.68
C ARG A 250 18.80 -16.09 -16.74
N HIS A 251 19.74 -15.31 -17.28
CA HIS A 251 19.40 -14.29 -18.29
C HIS A 251 18.80 -14.90 -19.56
N LEU A 252 19.26 -16.08 -19.96
CA LEU A 252 18.65 -16.83 -21.07
C LEU A 252 17.26 -17.34 -20.68
N CYS A 253 17.09 -17.82 -19.45
CA CYS A 253 15.80 -18.29 -18.94
C CYS A 253 14.77 -17.15 -18.88
N ASP A 254 15.14 -16.00 -18.31
CA ASP A 254 14.30 -14.80 -18.24
C ASP A 254 13.89 -14.32 -19.66
N ALA A 255 14.81 -14.38 -20.63
CA ALA A 255 14.50 -14.03 -22.03
C ALA A 255 13.48 -14.99 -22.67
N ILE A 256 13.61 -16.29 -22.42
CA ILE A 256 12.64 -17.31 -22.85
C ILE A 256 11.29 -17.07 -22.18
N GLU A 257 11.26 -16.78 -20.87
CA GLU A 257 10.03 -16.51 -20.12
C GLU A 257 9.31 -15.25 -20.60
N ILE A 258 10.03 -14.16 -20.86
CA ILE A 258 9.47 -12.92 -21.41
C ILE A 258 8.80 -13.19 -22.77
N ALA A 259 9.52 -13.83 -23.69
CA ALA A 259 8.98 -14.13 -25.02
C ALA A 259 7.78 -15.09 -24.95
N ALA A 260 7.89 -16.14 -24.11
CA ALA A 260 6.83 -17.13 -23.92
C ALA A 260 5.57 -16.49 -23.34
N GLY A 261 5.72 -15.48 -22.48
CA GLY A 261 4.59 -14.74 -21.92
C GLY A 261 3.82 -13.89 -22.92
N PHE A 262 4.44 -13.57 -24.07
CA PHE A 262 3.76 -13.01 -25.25
C PHE A 262 3.41 -14.08 -26.32
N GLY A 263 3.60 -15.36 -26.00
CA GLY A 263 3.26 -16.47 -26.88
C GLY A 263 4.29 -16.77 -27.98
N GLN A 264 5.53 -16.31 -27.83
CA GLN A 264 6.60 -16.49 -28.81
C GLN A 264 7.87 -17.07 -28.17
N LEU A 265 8.92 -17.25 -28.99
CA LEU A 265 10.29 -17.52 -28.53
C LEU A 265 11.18 -16.33 -28.89
N PRO A 266 12.33 -16.15 -28.20
CA PRO A 266 13.28 -15.12 -28.56
C PRO A 266 13.70 -15.25 -30.04
N SER A 267 13.71 -14.13 -30.77
CA SER A 267 14.08 -14.11 -32.19
C SER A 267 15.45 -14.77 -32.43
N GLY A 268 15.58 -15.63 -33.44
CA GLY A 268 16.85 -16.29 -33.76
C GLY A 268 17.41 -17.23 -32.68
N LEU A 269 16.59 -17.70 -31.74
CA LEU A 269 16.92 -18.79 -30.84
C LEU A 269 16.66 -20.13 -31.55
N ASP A 270 17.62 -21.04 -31.54
CA ASP A 270 17.42 -22.44 -31.96
C ASP A 270 16.93 -23.26 -30.76
N PRO A 271 15.69 -23.80 -30.78
CA PRO A 271 15.16 -24.55 -29.65
C PRO A 271 15.96 -25.81 -29.32
N SER A 272 16.45 -26.54 -30.33
CA SER A 272 17.14 -27.81 -30.12
C SER A 272 18.52 -27.60 -29.51
N GLU A 273 19.28 -26.64 -30.04
CA GLU A 273 20.58 -26.26 -29.49
C GLU A 273 20.45 -25.70 -28.07
N THR A 274 19.42 -24.89 -27.82
CA THR A 274 19.15 -24.31 -26.51
C THR A 274 18.79 -25.39 -25.48
N VAL A 275 17.95 -26.35 -25.85
CA VAL A 275 17.61 -27.50 -25.00
C VAL A 275 18.85 -28.31 -24.65
N GLU A 276 19.70 -28.64 -25.63
CA GLU A 276 20.96 -29.36 -25.38
C GLU A 276 21.88 -28.60 -24.42
N ARG A 277 22.00 -27.28 -24.60
CA ARG A 277 22.78 -26.43 -23.69
C ARG A 277 22.23 -26.44 -22.27
N LEU A 278 20.91 -26.25 -22.11
CA LEU A 278 20.26 -26.20 -20.79
C LEU A 278 20.31 -27.56 -20.09
N GLN A 279 20.05 -28.65 -20.80
CA GLN A 279 20.19 -30.01 -20.25
C GLN A 279 21.65 -30.37 -19.93
N GLY A 280 22.61 -29.86 -20.69
CA GLY A 280 24.04 -30.06 -20.44
C GLY A 280 24.55 -29.46 -19.12
N LEU A 281 23.82 -28.51 -18.55
CA LEU A 281 24.12 -27.95 -17.21
C LEU A 281 23.76 -28.91 -16.09
N GLN A 282 22.84 -29.84 -16.33
CA GLN A 282 22.33 -30.73 -15.30
C GLN A 282 23.42 -31.68 -14.82
N ASP A 283 23.68 -31.64 -13.52
CA ASP A 283 24.59 -32.57 -12.86
C ASP A 283 23.97 -33.97 -12.83
N ARG A 284 24.75 -35.00 -13.21
CA ARG A 284 24.22 -36.36 -13.40
C ARG A 284 23.90 -37.05 -12.08
N GLU A 285 24.65 -36.75 -11.01
CA GLU A 285 24.49 -37.42 -9.72
C GLU A 285 23.37 -36.82 -8.89
N THR A 286 23.36 -35.50 -8.77
CA THR A 286 22.37 -34.77 -7.97
C THR A 286 21.12 -34.41 -8.77
N GLY A 287 21.22 -34.31 -10.09
CA GLY A 287 20.16 -33.81 -10.97
C GLY A 287 19.90 -32.30 -10.84
N LEU A 288 20.72 -31.56 -10.09
CA LEU A 288 20.65 -30.11 -9.96
C LEU A 288 21.33 -29.39 -11.15
N PHE A 289 21.18 -28.07 -11.23
CA PHE A 289 21.70 -27.24 -12.34
C PHE A 289 22.75 -26.22 -11.86
N PRO A 290 23.94 -26.67 -11.40
CA PRO A 290 24.97 -25.77 -10.90
C PRO A 290 25.59 -24.89 -12.00
N GLU A 291 25.94 -23.65 -11.65
CA GLU A 291 26.80 -22.82 -12.51
C GLU A 291 28.26 -23.30 -12.45
N GLU A 292 29.08 -22.96 -13.45
CA GLU A 292 30.47 -23.42 -13.56
C GLU A 292 31.30 -23.12 -12.31
N HIS A 293 31.09 -21.94 -11.70
CA HIS A 293 31.80 -21.55 -10.48
C HIS A 293 31.48 -22.46 -9.28
N ALA A 294 30.27 -23.02 -9.20
CA ALA A 294 29.83 -23.82 -8.06
C ALA A 294 30.55 -25.17 -8.05
N ARG A 295 30.79 -25.75 -9.25
CA ARG A 295 31.57 -26.99 -9.41
C ARG A 295 33.01 -26.85 -8.93
N ALA A 296 33.60 -25.65 -8.99
CA ALA A 296 34.98 -25.40 -8.62
C ALA A 296 35.23 -25.35 -7.09
N HIS A 297 34.19 -25.12 -6.28
CA HIS A 297 34.35 -24.90 -4.83
C HIS A 297 34.13 -26.17 -3.98
N GLY A 298 33.80 -27.30 -4.58
CA GLY A 298 33.73 -28.61 -3.89
C GLY A 298 32.67 -28.73 -2.78
N GLY A 299 31.72 -27.79 -2.69
CA GLY A 299 30.63 -27.83 -1.72
C GLY A 299 29.52 -28.82 -2.09
N VAL A 300 28.66 -29.16 -1.13
CA VAL A 300 27.47 -30.00 -1.40
C VAL A 300 26.49 -29.20 -2.25
N LEU A 301 26.20 -29.66 -3.48
CA LEU A 301 25.37 -28.90 -4.44
C LEU A 301 23.97 -28.55 -3.93
N ARG A 302 23.40 -29.36 -3.02
CA ARG A 302 22.09 -29.08 -2.40
C ARG A 302 22.10 -27.85 -1.48
N ASP A 303 23.27 -27.40 -1.06
CA ASP A 303 23.44 -26.20 -0.24
C ASP A 303 23.77 -24.97 -1.10
N ASP A 304 23.98 -25.15 -2.42
CA ASP A 304 24.26 -24.06 -3.36
C ASP A 304 22.94 -23.38 -3.81
N PRO A 305 22.73 -22.09 -3.47
CA PRO A 305 21.47 -21.41 -3.77
C PRO A 305 21.21 -21.24 -5.27
N LYS A 306 22.26 -21.14 -6.11
CA LYS A 306 22.12 -20.97 -7.56
C LYS A 306 21.76 -22.30 -8.21
N ALA A 307 22.38 -23.41 -7.80
CA ALA A 307 22.05 -24.76 -8.28
C ALA A 307 20.61 -25.13 -7.96
N LEU A 308 20.13 -24.80 -6.76
CA LEU A 308 18.73 -24.96 -6.35
C LEU A 308 17.80 -24.05 -7.16
N TYR A 309 18.12 -22.76 -7.27
CA TYR A 309 17.28 -21.82 -8.02
C TYR A 309 17.16 -22.22 -9.50
N ASN A 310 18.23 -22.75 -10.08
CA ASN A 310 18.26 -23.17 -11.48
C ASN A 310 17.39 -24.39 -11.77
N VAL A 311 16.99 -25.17 -10.76
CA VAL A 311 15.91 -26.16 -10.95
C VAL A 311 14.65 -25.48 -11.49
N LEU A 312 14.32 -24.29 -10.99
CA LEU A 312 13.16 -23.53 -11.43
C LEU A 312 13.43 -22.85 -12.78
N SER A 313 14.45 -22.00 -12.87
CA SER A 313 14.68 -21.18 -14.07
C SER A 313 14.99 -22.05 -15.30
N VAL A 314 15.91 -23.02 -15.18
CA VAL A 314 16.28 -23.92 -16.28
C VAL A 314 15.16 -24.92 -16.54
N GLY A 315 14.58 -25.51 -15.49
CA GLY A 315 13.51 -26.48 -15.63
C GLY A 315 12.29 -25.92 -16.36
N TYR A 316 11.84 -24.71 -15.99
CA TYR A 316 10.72 -24.07 -16.67
C TYR A 316 11.08 -23.59 -18.08
N ALA A 317 12.29 -23.07 -18.30
CA ALA A 317 12.76 -22.75 -19.64
C ALA A 317 12.74 -24.00 -20.56
N LEU A 318 13.12 -25.17 -20.05
CA LEU A 318 13.00 -26.44 -20.78
C LEU A 318 11.54 -26.78 -21.11
N GLU A 319 10.60 -26.65 -20.17
CA GLU A 319 9.17 -26.87 -20.46
C GLU A 319 8.66 -25.93 -21.56
N LEU A 320 9.06 -24.65 -21.52
CA LEU A 320 8.66 -23.64 -22.52
C LEU A 320 9.21 -23.92 -23.91
N LEU A 321 10.34 -24.61 -23.99
CA LEU A 321 10.93 -25.11 -25.24
C LEU A 321 10.36 -26.48 -25.67
N GLY A 322 9.36 -27.01 -24.96
CA GLY A 322 8.75 -28.30 -25.25
C GLY A 322 9.59 -29.51 -24.81
N SER A 323 10.52 -29.30 -23.88
CA SER A 323 11.44 -30.32 -23.35
C SER A 323 11.26 -30.50 -21.84
N ASN A 324 12.21 -31.19 -21.20
CA ASN A 324 12.25 -31.48 -19.78
C ASN A 324 13.70 -31.65 -19.28
N PRO A 325 13.94 -31.69 -17.96
CA PRO A 325 15.23 -32.12 -17.41
C PRO A 325 15.65 -33.48 -17.97
N ARG A 326 16.96 -33.69 -18.18
CA ARG A 326 17.51 -34.93 -18.75
C ARG A 326 17.49 -36.10 -17.77
N HIS A 327 17.64 -35.79 -16.49
CA HIS A 327 17.67 -36.76 -15.40
C HIS A 327 16.71 -36.32 -14.27
N PRO A 328 16.20 -37.27 -13.46
CA PRO A 328 15.52 -36.92 -12.23
C PRO A 328 16.41 -36.08 -11.32
N VAL A 329 15.81 -35.15 -10.58
CA VAL A 329 16.49 -34.36 -9.55
C VAL A 329 16.68 -35.22 -8.30
N GLN A 330 17.75 -36.01 -8.26
CA GLN A 330 18.03 -36.96 -7.18
C GLN A 330 18.25 -36.28 -5.82
N ALA A 331 18.69 -35.02 -5.81
CA ALA A 331 18.96 -34.27 -4.58
C ALA A 331 17.75 -34.11 -3.64
N VAL A 332 16.53 -34.27 -4.16
CA VAL A 332 15.28 -34.14 -3.38
C VAL A 332 14.58 -35.48 -3.14
N GLU A 333 15.16 -36.56 -3.67
CA GLU A 333 14.63 -37.91 -3.59
C GLU A 333 15.08 -38.58 -2.28
N LEU A 334 14.72 -37.94 -1.17
CA LEU A 334 15.09 -38.32 0.19
C LEU A 334 13.97 -39.12 0.86
N ASP A 335 14.31 -39.95 1.83
CA ASP A 335 13.28 -40.53 2.71
C ASP A 335 12.67 -39.47 3.64
N ALA A 336 11.57 -39.82 4.32
CA ALA A 336 10.83 -38.87 5.16
C ALA A 336 11.67 -38.33 6.34
N GLY A 337 12.60 -39.13 6.88
CA GLY A 337 13.47 -38.74 7.99
C GLY A 337 14.58 -37.80 7.53
N GLU A 338 15.22 -38.10 6.40
CA GLU A 338 16.22 -37.24 5.76
C GLU A 338 15.64 -35.88 5.37
N LEU A 339 14.43 -35.87 4.80
CA LEU A 339 13.74 -34.64 4.43
C LEU A 339 13.35 -33.80 5.67
N ASP A 340 12.81 -34.42 6.72
CA ASP A 340 12.51 -33.72 7.99
C ASP A 340 13.78 -33.10 8.60
N ALA A 341 14.89 -33.84 8.61
CA ALA A 341 16.17 -33.36 9.10
C ALA A 341 16.68 -32.14 8.30
N TRP A 342 16.58 -32.19 6.96
CA TRP A 342 16.97 -31.07 6.12
C TRP A 342 16.12 -29.84 6.37
N LEU A 343 14.79 -29.98 6.39
CA LEU A 343 13.87 -28.86 6.59
C LEU A 343 14.00 -28.23 7.98
N ARG A 344 14.27 -29.01 9.03
CA ARG A 344 14.54 -28.49 10.39
C ARG A 344 15.86 -27.74 10.51
N ALA A 345 16.86 -28.11 9.73
CA ALA A 345 18.16 -27.46 9.75
C ALA A 345 18.16 -26.08 9.05
N LEU A 346 17.11 -25.77 8.28
CA LEU A 346 16.99 -24.48 7.62
C LEU A 346 16.82 -23.34 8.63
N PRO A 347 17.42 -22.15 8.36
CA PRO A 347 17.41 -21.01 9.28
C PRO A 347 16.08 -20.25 9.27
N TRP A 348 14.99 -20.87 9.70
CA TRP A 348 13.64 -20.28 9.69
C TRP A 348 13.52 -19.01 10.54
N GLN A 349 14.27 -18.90 11.64
CA GLN A 349 14.18 -17.77 12.58
C GLN A 349 14.98 -16.54 12.10
N SER A 350 16.04 -16.73 11.32
CA SER A 350 16.96 -15.65 10.94
C SER A 350 16.98 -15.36 9.44
N ARG A 351 16.67 -16.34 8.59
CA ARG A 351 16.64 -16.23 7.13
C ARG A 351 15.47 -17.02 6.55
N ALA A 352 14.25 -16.69 6.97
CA ALA A 352 13.02 -17.34 6.50
C ALA A 352 12.87 -17.28 4.96
N TRP A 353 13.31 -16.19 4.32
CA TRP A 353 13.33 -16.11 2.84
C TRP A 353 14.16 -17.22 2.20
N HIS A 354 15.37 -17.44 2.72
CA HIS A 354 16.26 -18.47 2.22
C HIS A 354 15.64 -19.86 2.41
N SER A 355 15.10 -20.12 3.60
CA SER A 355 14.42 -21.39 3.91
C SER A 355 13.25 -21.64 2.95
N GLY A 356 12.42 -20.63 2.70
CA GLY A 356 11.34 -20.72 1.71
C GLY A 356 11.85 -20.95 0.28
N SER A 357 12.97 -20.33 -0.12
CA SER A 357 13.58 -20.53 -1.44
C SER A 357 14.13 -21.95 -1.65
N VAL A 358 14.62 -22.60 -0.59
CA VAL A 358 15.03 -24.02 -0.65
C VAL A 358 13.80 -24.90 -0.84
N VAL A 359 12.71 -24.66 -0.09
CA VAL A 359 11.46 -25.41 -0.25
C VAL A 359 10.84 -25.23 -1.64
N ASP A 360 10.93 -24.04 -2.22
CA ASP A 360 10.50 -23.75 -3.59
C ASP A 360 11.23 -24.63 -4.63
N ALA A 361 12.56 -24.76 -4.48
CA ALA A 361 13.38 -25.64 -5.30
C ALA A 361 13.04 -27.12 -5.07
N ILE A 362 12.82 -27.54 -3.81
CA ILE A 362 12.41 -28.91 -3.48
C ILE A 362 11.06 -29.25 -4.14
N GLY A 363 10.05 -28.40 -3.95
CA GLY A 363 8.72 -28.60 -4.52
C GLY A 363 8.74 -28.63 -6.05
N THR A 364 9.51 -27.74 -6.67
CA THR A 364 9.68 -27.69 -8.14
C THR A 364 10.43 -28.91 -8.67
N ALA A 365 11.48 -29.38 -7.98
CA ALA A 365 12.18 -30.61 -8.33
C ALA A 365 11.24 -31.83 -8.26
N MET A 366 10.45 -31.93 -7.18
CA MET A 366 9.44 -32.99 -7.04
C MET A 366 8.36 -32.92 -8.13
N TYR A 367 8.00 -31.71 -8.58
CA TYR A 367 7.12 -31.52 -9.73
C TYR A 367 7.72 -32.15 -11.00
N PHE A 368 8.97 -31.83 -11.32
CA PHE A 368 9.63 -32.39 -12.50
C PHE A 368 9.80 -33.90 -12.41
N ASN A 369 10.21 -34.41 -11.24
CA ASN A 369 10.33 -35.84 -10.96
C ASN A 369 9.00 -36.58 -11.16
N ALA A 370 7.89 -36.01 -10.66
CA ALA A 370 6.56 -36.60 -10.82
C ALA A 370 6.07 -36.54 -12.27
N ARG A 371 6.27 -35.41 -12.96
CA ARG A 371 5.76 -35.17 -14.31
C ARG A 371 6.47 -35.98 -15.38
N TYR A 372 7.80 -36.00 -15.32
CA TYR A 372 8.62 -36.51 -16.42
C TYR A 372 9.26 -37.87 -16.14
N PHE A 373 9.32 -38.28 -14.87
CA PHE A 373 9.98 -39.52 -14.46
C PHE A 373 9.09 -40.45 -13.63
N GLY A 374 7.85 -40.04 -13.31
CA GLY A 374 6.89 -40.86 -12.56
C GLY A 374 7.22 -41.05 -11.08
N ILE A 375 8.14 -40.27 -10.51
CA ILE A 375 8.62 -40.42 -9.13
C ILE A 375 7.81 -39.52 -8.19
N ARG A 376 7.20 -40.08 -7.15
CA ARG A 376 6.28 -39.35 -6.24
C ARG A 376 6.53 -39.55 -4.73
N ARG A 377 7.60 -40.27 -4.37
CA ARG A 377 7.80 -40.82 -3.02
C ARG A 377 7.90 -39.76 -1.91
N SER A 378 8.62 -38.67 -2.16
CA SER A 378 8.96 -37.68 -1.11
C SER A 378 7.93 -36.56 -0.97
N ARG A 379 6.93 -36.49 -1.86
CA ARG A 379 5.95 -35.39 -1.92
C ARG A 379 5.03 -35.36 -0.70
N GLN A 380 4.50 -36.51 -0.28
CA GLN A 380 3.61 -36.58 0.88
C GLN A 380 4.34 -36.11 2.16
N ALA A 381 5.57 -36.58 2.37
CA ALA A 381 6.39 -36.19 3.51
C ALA A 381 6.62 -34.67 3.57
N LEU A 382 6.87 -34.02 2.42
CA LEU A 382 7.02 -32.57 2.35
C LEU A 382 5.76 -31.85 2.84
N PHE A 383 4.58 -32.20 2.32
CA PHE A 383 3.33 -31.52 2.69
C PHE A 383 2.90 -31.81 4.13
N GLU A 384 3.15 -33.02 4.64
CA GLU A 384 2.95 -33.35 6.06
C GLU A 384 3.88 -32.52 6.97
N TRP A 385 5.13 -32.31 6.55
CA TRP A 385 6.04 -31.43 7.29
C TRP A 385 5.56 -29.98 7.25
N LEU A 386 5.24 -29.46 6.07
CA LEU A 386 4.79 -28.08 5.89
C LEU A 386 3.53 -27.79 6.71
N SER A 387 2.53 -28.66 6.62
CA SER A 387 1.26 -28.48 7.34
C SER A 387 1.44 -28.52 8.87
N ARG A 388 2.34 -29.37 9.39
CA ARG A 388 2.63 -29.45 10.83
C ARG A 388 3.44 -28.28 11.37
N ASN A 389 4.25 -27.63 10.54
CA ASN A 389 5.17 -26.57 10.96
C ASN A 389 4.71 -25.16 10.55
N ALA A 390 3.53 -25.04 9.93
CA ALA A 390 2.89 -23.75 9.71
C ALA A 390 2.45 -23.16 11.06
N ASP A 391 2.82 -21.92 11.34
CA ASP A 391 2.39 -21.24 12.56
C ASP A 391 0.92 -20.83 12.46
N GLY A 392 0.10 -21.25 13.43
CA GLY A 392 -1.34 -21.00 13.41
C GLY A 392 -1.73 -19.53 13.63
N VAL A 393 -0.84 -18.72 14.21
CA VAL A 393 -1.11 -17.31 14.53
C VAL A 393 -0.80 -16.40 13.34
N SER A 394 0.36 -16.57 12.72
CA SER A 394 0.80 -15.80 11.56
C SER A 394 0.35 -16.42 10.23
N GLY A 395 0.07 -17.73 10.20
CA GLY A 395 -0.22 -18.49 8.99
C GLY A 395 0.99 -18.75 8.09
N LEU A 396 2.20 -18.43 8.55
CA LEU A 396 3.44 -18.53 7.77
C LEU A 396 4.44 -19.54 8.39
N TRP A 397 5.63 -19.64 7.78
CA TRP A 397 6.78 -20.33 8.35
C TRP A 397 7.87 -19.31 8.71
N GLY A 398 8.47 -19.47 9.89
CA GLY A 398 9.44 -18.53 10.45
C GLY A 398 8.82 -17.43 11.30
N GLU A 399 9.67 -16.57 11.85
CA GLU A 399 9.29 -15.53 12.83
C GLU A 399 9.77 -14.15 12.37
N PRO A 400 9.12 -13.06 12.82
CA PRO A 400 9.55 -11.71 12.46
C PRO A 400 10.90 -11.39 13.09
N THR A 401 11.79 -10.75 12.33
CA THR A 401 13.11 -10.36 12.84
C THR A 401 13.07 -8.94 13.42
N ALA A 402 13.98 -8.63 14.35
CA ALA A 402 14.08 -7.27 14.91
C ALA A 402 14.41 -6.20 13.85
N LEU A 403 15.16 -6.57 12.80
CA LEU A 403 15.61 -5.65 11.76
C LEU A 403 14.58 -5.46 10.64
N GLU A 404 13.94 -6.56 10.21
CA GLU A 404 13.11 -6.57 8.99
C GLU A 404 11.65 -6.90 9.27
N GLY A 405 11.29 -7.17 10.53
CA GLY A 405 9.94 -7.57 10.91
C GLY A 405 9.49 -8.79 10.10
N TRP A 406 8.31 -8.68 9.49
CA TRP A 406 7.69 -9.75 8.71
C TRP A 406 8.22 -9.90 7.29
N LEU A 407 9.19 -9.09 6.84
CA LEU A 407 9.68 -9.13 5.47
C LEU A 407 10.26 -10.51 5.11
N GLN A 408 11.16 -11.06 5.94
CA GLN A 408 11.77 -12.37 5.70
C GLN A 408 10.71 -13.50 5.65
N PRO A 409 9.81 -13.66 6.66
CA PRO A 409 8.76 -14.67 6.60
C PRO A 409 7.79 -14.52 5.43
N VAL A 410 7.36 -13.31 5.08
CA VAL A 410 6.42 -13.09 3.96
C VAL A 410 7.07 -13.42 2.63
N ASN A 411 8.31 -12.99 2.41
CA ASN A 411 9.02 -13.30 1.18
C ASN A 411 9.34 -14.81 1.09
N GLY A 412 9.65 -15.46 2.21
CA GLY A 412 9.81 -16.91 2.29
C GLY A 412 8.51 -17.69 2.04
N PHE A 413 7.38 -17.20 2.57
CA PHE A 413 6.06 -17.77 2.34
C PHE A 413 5.69 -17.76 0.86
N TYR A 414 5.94 -16.66 0.15
CA TYR A 414 5.75 -16.61 -1.29
C TYR A 414 6.56 -17.68 -2.02
N ARG A 415 7.89 -17.74 -1.77
CA ARG A 415 8.78 -18.73 -2.40
C ARG A 415 8.25 -20.15 -2.20
N LEU A 416 8.02 -20.50 -0.95
CA LEU A 416 7.54 -21.81 -0.54
C LEU A 416 6.22 -22.16 -1.20
N THR A 417 5.22 -21.27 -1.10
CA THR A 417 3.87 -21.55 -1.60
C THR A 417 3.77 -21.60 -3.11
N ARG A 418 4.60 -20.84 -3.81
CA ARG A 418 4.72 -20.90 -5.27
C ARG A 418 5.15 -22.28 -5.76
N GLY A 419 6.28 -22.79 -5.27
CA GLY A 419 6.83 -24.10 -5.67
C GLY A 419 6.09 -25.32 -5.09
N THR A 420 5.17 -25.11 -4.14
CA THR A 420 4.41 -26.19 -3.49
C THR A 420 2.90 -26.01 -3.65
N TYR A 421 2.26 -25.22 -2.79
CA TYR A 421 0.80 -25.11 -2.75
C TYR A 421 0.18 -24.67 -4.08
N ALA A 422 0.68 -23.59 -4.71
CA ALA A 422 0.22 -23.15 -6.01
C ALA A 422 0.55 -24.17 -7.12
N GLN A 423 1.77 -24.72 -7.09
CA GLN A 423 2.26 -25.72 -8.04
C GLN A 423 1.42 -27.01 -8.08
N PHE A 424 0.92 -27.47 -6.93
CA PHE A 424 0.16 -28.71 -6.79
C PHE A 424 -1.35 -28.48 -6.60
N GLY A 425 -1.82 -27.22 -6.63
CA GLY A 425 -3.24 -26.88 -6.44
C GLY A 425 -3.74 -27.19 -5.01
N ALA A 426 -2.87 -27.07 -4.02
CA ALA A 426 -3.15 -27.39 -2.63
C ALA A 426 -3.66 -26.18 -1.84
N ALA A 427 -4.56 -26.43 -0.89
CA ALA A 427 -5.05 -25.40 0.03
C ALA A 427 -4.00 -25.05 1.09
N LEU A 428 -3.98 -23.78 1.51
CA LEU A 428 -3.12 -23.33 2.60
C LEU A 428 -3.72 -23.78 3.94
N PRO A 429 -2.89 -24.11 4.95
CA PRO A 429 -3.40 -24.54 6.26
C PRO A 429 -4.13 -23.43 7.02
N HIS A 430 -3.65 -22.18 6.90
CA HIS A 430 -4.15 -21.03 7.67
C HIS A 430 -4.33 -19.77 6.80
N PRO A 431 -5.23 -19.77 5.81
CA PRO A 431 -5.34 -18.70 4.81
C PRO A 431 -5.70 -17.33 5.40
N HIS A 432 -6.54 -17.27 6.43
CA HIS A 432 -6.92 -16.00 7.07
C HIS A 432 -5.77 -15.38 7.87
N ALA A 433 -5.07 -16.18 8.67
CA ALA A 433 -3.89 -15.71 9.40
C ALA A 433 -2.78 -15.24 8.45
N ALA A 434 -2.52 -16.00 7.38
CA ALA A 434 -1.55 -15.63 6.35
C ALA A 434 -1.92 -14.29 5.69
N LEU A 435 -3.20 -14.07 5.38
CA LEU A 435 -3.68 -12.79 4.82
C LEU A 435 -3.40 -11.61 5.76
N GLU A 436 -3.71 -11.76 7.06
CA GLU A 436 -3.44 -10.72 8.06
C GLU A 436 -1.95 -10.38 8.12
N THR A 437 -1.08 -11.37 8.12
CA THR A 437 0.38 -11.16 8.18
C THR A 437 0.93 -10.51 6.90
N VAL A 438 0.48 -10.95 5.73
CA VAL A 438 0.87 -10.35 4.43
C VAL A 438 0.40 -8.89 4.35
N HIS A 439 -0.84 -8.61 4.76
CA HIS A 439 -1.37 -7.24 4.82
C HIS A 439 -0.61 -6.37 5.83
N LEU A 440 -0.30 -6.90 7.01
CA LEU A 440 0.47 -6.20 8.03
C LEU A 440 1.86 -5.83 7.49
N ASN A 441 2.55 -6.76 6.83
CA ASN A 441 3.86 -6.51 6.22
C ASN A 441 3.79 -5.39 5.16
N TYR A 442 2.83 -5.48 4.24
CA TYR A 442 2.62 -4.45 3.22
C TYR A 442 2.35 -3.07 3.83
N ARG A 443 1.52 -3.01 4.88
CA ARG A 443 1.20 -1.77 5.61
C ARG A 443 2.39 -1.21 6.40
N ASN A 444 3.15 -2.06 7.08
CA ASN A 444 4.35 -1.65 7.83
C ASN A 444 5.40 -1.02 6.89
N HIS A 445 5.46 -1.49 5.65
CA HIS A 445 6.30 -0.91 4.61
C HIS A 445 5.63 0.21 3.81
N LYS A 446 4.40 0.61 4.16
CA LYS A 446 3.61 1.65 3.46
C LYS A 446 3.48 1.39 1.95
N GLY A 447 3.29 0.11 1.59
CA GLY A 447 3.29 -0.35 0.20
C GLY A 447 4.66 -0.33 -0.49
N PHE A 448 5.74 -0.27 0.30
CA PHE A 448 7.14 -0.16 -0.09
C PHE A 448 7.52 1.14 -0.83
N ALA A 449 8.73 1.62 -0.56
CA ALA A 449 9.32 2.80 -1.19
C ALA A 449 10.84 2.62 -1.35
N GLY A 450 11.45 3.40 -2.26
CA GLY A 450 12.90 3.37 -2.51
C GLY A 450 13.38 1.96 -2.91
N ALA A 451 14.54 1.53 -2.40
CA ALA A 451 15.12 0.23 -2.74
C ALA A 451 14.24 -0.98 -2.35
N LYS A 452 13.36 -0.83 -1.36
CA LYS A 452 12.40 -1.88 -0.97
C LYS A 452 11.19 -1.94 -1.91
N TYR A 453 10.96 -0.92 -2.73
CA TYR A 453 9.99 -0.98 -3.81
C TYR A 453 10.62 -1.66 -5.03
N ASN A 454 10.65 -2.98 -5.00
CA ASN A 454 11.20 -3.84 -6.04
C ASN A 454 10.21 -4.94 -6.42
N ALA A 455 10.41 -5.54 -7.60
CA ALA A 455 9.49 -6.54 -8.13
C ALA A 455 9.33 -7.76 -7.20
N CYS A 456 10.40 -8.14 -6.48
CA CYS A 456 10.41 -9.27 -5.56
C CYS A 456 9.39 -9.05 -4.44
N ASN A 457 9.53 -7.96 -3.66
CA ASN A 457 8.63 -7.68 -2.54
C ASN A 457 7.15 -7.55 -2.93
N LEU A 458 6.88 -7.14 -4.18
CA LEU A 458 5.51 -6.98 -4.67
C LEU A 458 4.93 -8.31 -5.14
N LEU A 459 5.72 -9.20 -5.75
CA LEU A 459 5.32 -10.60 -5.96
C LEU A 459 5.06 -11.30 -4.63
N ASP A 460 5.94 -11.06 -3.66
CA ASP A 460 5.85 -11.58 -2.30
C ASP A 460 4.58 -11.10 -1.57
N THR A 461 3.91 -10.07 -2.10
CA THR A 461 2.60 -9.60 -1.64
C THR A 461 1.46 -10.16 -2.49
N ILE A 462 1.46 -9.92 -3.81
CA ILE A 462 0.28 -10.18 -4.65
C ILE A 462 0.03 -11.66 -4.89
N HIS A 463 1.09 -12.47 -5.00
CA HIS A 463 0.92 -13.91 -5.22
C HIS A 463 0.28 -14.61 -4.01
N PRO A 464 0.75 -14.42 -2.75
CA PRO A 464 0.04 -14.90 -1.57
C PRO A 464 -1.43 -14.49 -1.53
N LEU A 465 -1.73 -13.22 -1.81
CA LEU A 465 -3.12 -12.74 -1.81
C LEU A 465 -3.96 -13.46 -2.86
N LEU A 466 -3.45 -13.64 -4.08
CA LEU A 466 -4.12 -14.38 -5.14
C LEU A 466 -4.38 -15.84 -4.75
N LEU A 467 -3.39 -16.51 -4.16
CA LEU A 467 -3.52 -17.90 -3.70
C LEU A 467 -4.58 -18.04 -2.59
N ILE A 468 -4.64 -17.08 -1.67
CA ILE A 468 -5.64 -17.04 -0.59
C ILE A 468 -7.04 -16.73 -1.16
N ALA A 469 -7.14 -15.79 -2.10
CA ALA A 469 -8.40 -15.39 -2.73
C ALA A 469 -9.05 -16.51 -3.56
N ARG A 470 -8.29 -17.55 -3.93
CA ARG A 470 -8.81 -18.79 -4.53
C ARG A 470 -9.50 -19.72 -3.52
N GLN A 471 -9.31 -19.49 -2.21
CA GLN A 471 -9.84 -20.32 -1.13
C GLN A 471 -10.92 -19.59 -0.30
N THR A 472 -10.88 -18.26 -0.23
CA THR A 472 -11.77 -17.47 0.63
C THR A 472 -11.90 -16.01 0.17
N ASP A 473 -13.03 -15.37 0.49
CA ASP A 473 -13.30 -13.95 0.22
C ASP A 473 -12.97 -13.02 1.41
N TYR A 474 -12.39 -13.56 2.48
CA TYR A 474 -12.03 -12.79 3.67
C TYR A 474 -11.15 -11.58 3.32
N ARG A 475 -11.63 -10.37 3.62
CA ARG A 475 -10.96 -9.08 3.33
C ARG A 475 -10.52 -8.91 1.87
N ARG A 476 -11.25 -9.50 0.91
CA ARG A 476 -10.98 -9.36 -0.53
C ARG A 476 -10.78 -7.90 -0.97
N ALA A 477 -11.61 -6.99 -0.47
CA ALA A 477 -11.54 -5.56 -0.79
C ALA A 477 -10.17 -4.91 -0.48
N ASP A 478 -9.47 -5.37 0.56
CA ASP A 478 -8.13 -4.86 0.89
C ASP A 478 -7.10 -5.37 -0.13
N GLY A 479 -7.21 -6.64 -0.54
CA GLY A 479 -6.38 -7.19 -1.62
C GLY A 479 -6.64 -6.49 -2.97
N GLU A 480 -7.89 -6.17 -3.28
CA GLU A 480 -8.25 -5.42 -4.48
C GLU A 480 -7.63 -4.00 -4.46
N ALA A 481 -7.64 -3.33 -3.30
CA ALA A 481 -7.01 -2.03 -3.15
C ALA A 481 -5.48 -2.09 -3.37
N ILE A 482 -4.82 -3.15 -2.85
CA ILE A 482 -3.39 -3.40 -3.10
C ILE A 482 -3.15 -3.65 -4.60
N ALA A 483 -3.92 -4.52 -5.23
CA ALA A 483 -3.79 -4.86 -6.65
C ALA A 483 -3.95 -3.62 -7.55
N ARG A 484 -4.95 -2.79 -7.32
CA ARG A 484 -5.15 -1.52 -8.05
C ARG A 484 -3.98 -0.56 -7.85
N SER A 485 -3.48 -0.46 -6.62
CA SER A 485 -2.30 0.38 -6.32
C SER A 485 -1.05 -0.11 -7.05
N LEU A 486 -0.83 -1.43 -7.10
CA LEU A 486 0.30 -2.04 -7.81
C LEU A 486 0.25 -1.71 -9.31
N ILE A 487 -0.90 -1.92 -9.96
CA ILE A 487 -1.09 -1.63 -11.39
C ILE A 487 -0.85 -0.15 -11.68
N SER A 488 -1.49 0.74 -10.90
CA SER A 488 -1.37 2.19 -11.08
C SER A 488 0.09 2.67 -10.93
N ARG A 489 0.83 2.13 -9.96
CA ARG A 489 2.23 2.51 -9.72
C ARG A 489 3.20 1.85 -10.70
N ALA A 490 2.85 0.72 -11.32
CA ALA A 490 3.70 0.05 -12.29
C ALA A 490 3.86 0.86 -13.59
N LEU A 491 2.83 1.60 -14.01
CA LEU A 491 2.87 2.41 -15.23
C LEU A 491 4.04 3.39 -15.31
N ASN A 492 4.36 4.04 -14.19
CA ASN A 492 5.42 5.04 -14.15
C ASN A 492 6.83 4.43 -14.15
N ARG A 493 6.93 3.09 -14.14
CA ARG A 493 8.21 2.38 -14.08
C ARG A 493 8.67 1.83 -15.42
N TRP A 494 7.77 1.69 -16.38
CA TRP A 494 8.13 1.22 -17.71
C TRP A 494 9.05 2.23 -18.37
N ARG A 495 10.18 1.76 -18.90
CA ARG A 495 11.11 2.56 -19.70
C ARG A 495 11.03 2.13 -21.15
N ASP A 496 10.68 3.08 -22.01
CA ASP A 496 10.44 2.85 -23.43
C ASP A 496 11.68 2.25 -24.09
N GLY A 497 11.53 1.06 -24.69
CA GLY A 497 12.60 0.32 -25.35
C GLY A 497 13.61 -0.35 -24.38
N GLU A 498 13.45 -0.19 -23.07
CA GLU A 498 14.35 -0.78 -22.06
C GLU A 498 13.67 -1.82 -21.17
N GLY A 499 12.37 -1.69 -20.91
CA GLY A 499 11.61 -2.57 -20.02
C GLY A 499 11.52 -2.02 -18.59
N PHE A 500 11.59 -2.90 -17.59
CA PHE A 500 11.49 -2.51 -16.18
C PHE A 500 12.80 -2.62 -15.41
N PRO A 501 13.09 -1.67 -14.50
CA PRO A 501 14.11 -1.84 -13.47
C PRO A 501 13.61 -2.73 -12.33
N PHE A 502 14.50 -3.59 -11.81
CA PHE A 502 14.19 -4.50 -10.71
C PHE A 502 13.68 -3.77 -9.47
N ALA A 503 14.40 -2.72 -9.04
CA ALA A 503 14.08 -1.87 -7.90
C ALA A 503 13.93 -0.40 -8.29
N ASP A 504 13.33 0.41 -7.42
CA ASP A 504 13.21 1.85 -7.65
C ASP A 504 14.59 2.53 -7.75
N GLY A 505 14.75 3.44 -8.70
CA GLY A 505 16.03 4.11 -9.00
C GLY A 505 17.08 3.26 -9.73
N GLY A 506 16.84 1.95 -9.94
CA GLY A 506 17.76 1.06 -10.66
C GLY A 506 17.67 1.19 -12.19
N GLU A 507 18.57 0.52 -12.91
CA GLU A 507 18.51 0.35 -14.36
C GLU A 507 17.57 -0.81 -14.77
N ALA A 508 17.05 -0.76 -16.00
CA ALA A 508 16.22 -1.84 -16.54
C ALA A 508 17.02 -3.15 -16.63
N SER A 509 16.36 -4.29 -16.46
CA SER A 509 17.01 -5.60 -16.62
C SER A 509 16.01 -6.67 -17.09
N LEU A 510 16.52 -7.81 -17.55
CA LEU A 510 15.67 -8.95 -17.93
C LEU A 510 14.88 -9.46 -16.72
N GLN A 511 15.55 -9.66 -15.59
CA GLN A 511 14.92 -10.02 -14.32
C GLN A 511 13.84 -9.00 -13.92
N GLY A 512 14.16 -7.70 -13.99
CA GLY A 512 13.21 -6.64 -13.65
C GLY A 512 11.98 -6.68 -14.56
N THR A 513 12.20 -6.84 -15.86
CA THR A 513 11.14 -6.87 -16.88
C THR A 513 10.20 -8.06 -16.71
N GLU A 514 10.75 -9.28 -16.61
CA GLU A 514 9.95 -10.48 -16.37
C GLU A 514 9.14 -10.34 -15.07
N MET A 515 9.79 -10.03 -13.95
CA MET A 515 9.14 -10.02 -12.64
C MET A 515 8.07 -8.94 -12.55
N TRP A 516 8.28 -7.73 -13.10
CA TRP A 516 7.26 -6.68 -13.09
C TRP A 516 6.06 -7.01 -13.97
N LEU A 517 6.27 -7.57 -15.16
CA LEU A 517 5.17 -8.05 -16.00
C LEU A 517 4.36 -9.12 -15.26
N SER A 518 5.04 -10.02 -14.55
CA SER A 518 4.42 -11.02 -13.67
C SER A 518 3.63 -10.38 -12.51
N VAL A 519 4.17 -9.39 -11.78
CA VAL A 519 3.44 -8.65 -10.72
C VAL A 519 2.11 -8.10 -11.27
N ILE A 520 2.17 -7.47 -12.45
CA ILE A 520 1.01 -6.80 -13.05
C ILE A 520 -0.02 -7.82 -13.49
N HIS A 521 0.41 -8.92 -14.12
CA HIS A 521 -0.49 -10.01 -14.48
C HIS A 521 -1.19 -10.60 -13.26
N LEU A 522 -0.45 -10.89 -12.18
CA LEU A 522 -1.04 -11.46 -10.96
C LEU A 522 -2.00 -10.48 -10.27
N ALA A 523 -1.69 -9.18 -10.28
CA ALA A 523 -2.61 -8.15 -9.79
C ALA A 523 -3.86 -8.04 -10.66
N ALA A 524 -3.73 -8.17 -11.98
CA ALA A 524 -4.86 -8.21 -12.90
C ALA A 524 -5.71 -9.46 -12.69
N ASP A 525 -5.11 -10.65 -12.52
CA ASP A 525 -5.80 -11.91 -12.21
C ASP A 525 -6.59 -11.79 -10.90
N PHE A 526 -5.99 -11.21 -9.85
CA PHE A 526 -6.69 -10.95 -8.59
C PHE A 526 -7.97 -10.12 -8.77
N LEU A 527 -7.94 -9.15 -9.69
CA LEU A 527 -9.07 -8.27 -10.00
C LEU A 527 -10.05 -8.87 -11.02
N GLY A 528 -9.81 -10.06 -11.56
CA GLY A 528 -10.58 -10.63 -12.66
C GLY A 528 -10.37 -9.93 -14.01
N LEU A 529 -9.21 -9.29 -14.20
CA LEU A 529 -8.84 -8.48 -15.36
C LEU A 529 -7.63 -9.05 -16.13
N ALA A 530 -7.25 -10.31 -15.89
CA ALA A 530 -6.08 -10.92 -16.54
C ALA A 530 -6.12 -10.83 -18.08
N ASP A 531 -7.30 -11.00 -18.68
CA ASP A 531 -7.51 -10.93 -20.13
C ASP A 531 -7.26 -9.53 -20.73
N GLN A 532 -7.21 -8.48 -19.90
CA GLN A 532 -6.91 -7.11 -20.32
C GLN A 532 -5.40 -6.83 -20.41
N PHE A 533 -4.56 -7.77 -19.97
CA PHE A 533 -3.12 -7.62 -19.97
C PHE A 533 -2.46 -8.62 -20.93
N ALA A 534 -1.69 -8.11 -21.89
CA ALA A 534 -1.17 -8.91 -23.00
C ALA A 534 -0.14 -9.98 -22.59
N PHE A 535 0.52 -9.82 -21.44
CA PHE A 535 1.52 -10.73 -20.94
C PHE A 535 0.90 -11.74 -19.96
N VAL A 536 1.22 -13.03 -20.15
CA VAL A 536 0.81 -14.11 -19.25
C VAL A 536 2.06 -14.89 -18.81
N PRO A 537 2.45 -14.89 -17.52
CA PRO A 537 3.64 -15.61 -17.08
C PRO A 537 3.46 -17.12 -17.26
N LYS A 538 4.48 -17.77 -17.86
CA LYS A 538 4.44 -19.21 -18.14
C LYS A 538 5.53 -20.04 -17.45
N GLY A 539 6.59 -19.39 -16.97
CA GLY A 539 7.70 -20.04 -16.29
C GLY A 539 7.61 -19.96 -14.77
N VAL A 540 8.62 -19.37 -14.14
CA VAL A 540 8.80 -19.31 -12.69
C VAL A 540 7.59 -18.69 -11.97
N HIS A 541 6.91 -17.73 -12.58
CA HIS A 541 5.79 -16.99 -11.98
C HIS A 541 4.41 -17.39 -12.54
N ARG A 542 4.28 -18.57 -13.16
CA ARG A 542 3.04 -19.05 -13.76
C ARG A 542 1.87 -19.12 -12.76
N THR A 543 0.66 -18.79 -13.23
CA THR A 543 -0.56 -18.79 -12.41
C THR A 543 -1.41 -20.05 -12.58
N ALA A 544 -1.24 -20.77 -13.69
CA ALA A 544 -1.96 -21.99 -14.03
C ALA A 544 -1.29 -23.23 -13.41
N THR A 545 -2.07 -24.05 -12.72
CA THR A 545 -1.61 -25.34 -12.18
C THR A 545 -1.42 -26.34 -13.32
N PRO A 546 -0.29 -27.06 -13.44
CA PRO A 546 -0.03 -27.98 -14.57
C PRO A 546 -0.84 -29.28 -14.57
N GLY A 547 -1.88 -29.38 -13.75
CA GLY A 547 -2.82 -30.52 -13.77
C GLY A 547 -2.29 -31.84 -13.20
N LEU A 548 -1.24 -31.84 -12.39
CA LEU A 548 -0.74 -33.09 -11.77
C LEU A 548 -1.58 -33.56 -10.57
N GLY A 549 -2.43 -32.70 -10.01
CA GLY A 549 -3.20 -32.97 -8.80
C GLY A 549 -2.32 -33.21 -7.57
N PHE A 550 -2.98 -33.33 -6.42
CA PHE A 550 -2.33 -33.74 -5.18
C PHE A 550 -2.03 -35.23 -5.17
#